data_AF-A0AAN8INN8-F1
#
_entry.id   AF-A0AAN8INN8-F1
#
_cell.length_a   1.000
_cell.length_b   1.000
_cell.length_c   1.000
_cell.angle_alpha   90.00
_cell.angle_beta   90.00
_cell.angle_gamma   90.00
#
_symmetry.space_group_name_H-M   'P 1'
#
loop_
_entity.id
_entity.type
_entity.pdbx_description
1 polymer ?
#
loop_
_entity_poly.entity_id
_entity_poly.type
_entity_poly.pdbx_seq_one_letter_code
_entity_poly.pdbx_strand_id
1 'polypeptide(L)'
;MQNQLLANQKPDEEKPSALYLVYVRNRLLNMIANFLSHSSPSLNQHMSEQIVRVLGFDWTYCLLSPGVHSGTVFLALRILLTLVSHPQLLAKFREGSASGGWLTDADSVVRNRAAVVLGFSVSVHGGAVGSKIDINPELQNCAGFAALEHLMAAHADKPHAYLAMLAILVGQPVKDLRFCENFNVDQIWTHVFGLALNSSVYEAIRSAEFCYDALIPLLAMVRSCIYSGNETLQGWHIDYPSAVVQMITFLYQNSPNFFAIAHSEEFVLAMFSSLIQDTNAMGVKSETADKNVVGTPELEKMQEVLALPSARAVLDFMKKLFCDDFQVASGSRV
;
A
#
# COMPACT_ATOMS: atom_id res chain seq x y z
N MET A 1 -58.00 25.84 -17.06
CA MET A 1 -57.19 24.66 -17.40
C MET A 1 -55.71 25.05 -17.48
N GLN A 2 -55.13 25.61 -16.41
CA GLN A 2 -53.73 26.10 -16.41
C GLN A 2 -53.14 26.23 -14.99
N ASN A 3 -53.59 25.41 -14.03
CA ASN A 3 -53.07 25.41 -12.65
C ASN A 3 -52.84 23.99 -12.09
N GLN A 4 -52.75 22.97 -12.96
CA GLN A 4 -52.48 21.58 -12.55
C GLN A 4 -51.15 21.02 -13.11
N LEU A 5 -50.35 21.84 -13.81
CA LEU A 5 -49.07 21.39 -14.40
C LEU A 5 -47.81 21.79 -13.60
N LEU A 6 -47.95 22.44 -12.45
CA LEU A 6 -46.82 22.89 -11.61
C LEU A 6 -46.63 22.10 -10.31
N ALA A 7 -47.44 21.06 -10.07
CA ALA A 7 -47.44 20.35 -8.78
C ALA A 7 -46.74 18.97 -8.80
N ASN A 8 -46.13 18.56 -9.92
CA ASN A 8 -45.54 17.22 -10.05
C ASN A 8 -44.08 17.18 -10.52
N GLN A 9 -43.36 18.31 -10.48
CA GLN A 9 -41.91 18.25 -10.49
C GLN A 9 -41.46 18.00 -9.05
N LYS A 10 -41.23 16.73 -8.70
CA LYS A 10 -40.24 16.43 -7.66
C LYS A 10 -39.00 17.24 -8.03
N PRO A 11 -38.39 18.02 -7.12
CA PRO A 11 -37.09 18.58 -7.41
C PRO A 11 -36.22 17.40 -7.84
N ASP A 12 -35.61 17.49 -9.02
CA ASP A 12 -34.55 16.56 -9.40
C ASP A 12 -33.58 16.58 -8.21
N GLU A 13 -33.52 15.48 -7.46
CA GLU A 13 -32.48 15.29 -6.44
C GLU A 13 -31.17 15.34 -7.21
N GLU A 14 -30.57 16.53 -7.29
CA GLU A 14 -29.28 16.75 -7.93
C GLU A 14 -28.33 15.74 -7.33
N LYS A 15 -27.90 14.77 -8.16
CA LYS A 15 -26.97 13.74 -7.73
C LYS A 15 -25.77 14.46 -7.11
N PRO A 16 -25.41 14.15 -5.85
CA PRO A 16 -24.31 14.82 -5.19
C PRO A 16 -23.05 14.74 -6.05
N SER A 17 -22.36 15.86 -6.20
CA SER A 17 -21.15 15.92 -7.02
C SER A 17 -20.11 14.91 -6.52
N ALA A 18 -19.28 14.39 -7.43
CA ALA A 18 -18.23 13.44 -7.05
C ALA A 18 -17.31 14.00 -5.95
N LEU A 19 -17.02 15.31 -5.99
CA LEU A 19 -16.23 16.00 -4.97
C LEU A 19 -16.94 16.04 -3.61
N TYR A 20 -18.26 16.25 -3.59
CA TYR A 20 -19.04 16.19 -2.35
C TYR A 20 -19.01 14.79 -1.74
N LEU A 21 -19.11 13.73 -2.55
CA LEU A 21 -19.00 12.35 -2.08
C LEU A 21 -17.60 12.06 -1.49
N VAL A 22 -16.54 12.55 -2.14
CA VAL A 22 -15.17 12.45 -1.61
C VAL A 22 -15.05 13.19 -0.27
N TYR A 23 -15.63 14.39 -0.16
CA TYR A 23 -15.64 15.17 1.07
C TYR A 23 -16.34 14.42 2.21
N VAL A 24 -17.55 13.92 1.99
CA VAL A 24 -18.31 13.17 3.00
C VAL A 24 -17.54 11.91 3.42
N ARG A 25 -17.00 11.15 2.46
CA ARG A 25 -16.18 9.96 2.74
C ARG A 25 -14.97 10.32 3.61
N ASN A 26 -14.20 11.35 3.24
CA ASN A 26 -13.03 11.76 4.00
C ASN A 26 -13.40 12.27 5.39
N ARG A 27 -14.55 12.93 5.54
CA ARG A 27 -15.04 13.39 6.84
C ARG A 27 -15.32 12.21 7.78
N LEU A 28 -15.98 11.16 7.27
CA LEU A 28 -16.26 9.94 8.02
C LEU A 28 -14.98 9.18 8.39
N LEU A 29 -14.09 8.96 7.42
CA LEU A 29 -12.80 8.30 7.64
C LEU A 29 -11.94 9.06 8.66
N ASN A 30 -11.92 10.39 8.58
CA ASN A 30 -11.17 11.20 9.53
C ASN A 30 -11.76 11.13 10.94
N MET A 31 -13.07 10.96 11.09
CA MET A 31 -13.71 10.74 12.39
C MET A 31 -13.28 9.40 12.99
N ILE A 32 -13.28 8.32 12.20
CA ILE A 32 -12.78 7.00 12.63
C ILE A 32 -11.31 7.09 13.02
N ALA A 33 -10.48 7.67 12.16
CA ALA A 33 -9.05 7.78 12.38
C ALA A 33 -8.72 8.63 13.63
N ASN A 34 -9.43 9.75 13.85
CA ASN A 34 -9.24 10.57 15.06
C ASN A 34 -9.71 9.86 16.32
N PHE A 35 -10.84 9.16 16.24
CA PHE A 35 -11.36 8.39 17.36
C PHE A 35 -10.34 7.32 17.79
N LEU A 36 -9.77 6.57 16.84
CA LEU A 36 -8.74 5.59 17.15
C LEU A 36 -7.49 6.25 17.75
N SER A 37 -6.91 7.28 17.10
CA SER A 37 -5.67 7.93 17.56
C SER A 37 -5.77 8.56 18.95
N HIS A 38 -6.94 9.05 19.36
CA HIS A 38 -7.13 9.78 20.63
C HIS A 38 -7.85 8.97 21.72
N SER A 39 -8.18 7.70 21.46
CA SER A 39 -8.76 6.82 22.46
C SER A 39 -7.71 6.28 23.44
N SER A 40 -8.15 5.83 24.62
CA SER A 40 -7.27 5.06 25.52
C SER A 40 -6.79 3.78 24.82
N PRO A 41 -5.61 3.23 25.18
CA PRO A 41 -5.09 2.03 24.52
C PRO A 41 -6.07 0.84 24.51
N SER A 42 -6.79 0.64 25.61
CA SER A 42 -7.80 -0.43 25.73
C SER A 42 -9.01 -0.21 24.82
N LEU A 43 -9.50 1.03 24.73
CA LEU A 43 -10.62 1.37 23.84
C LEU A 43 -10.21 1.29 22.38
N ASN A 44 -9.02 1.80 22.05
CA ASN A 44 -8.46 1.69 20.71
C ASN A 44 -8.35 0.22 20.26
N GLN A 45 -7.80 -0.66 21.12
CA GLN A 45 -7.70 -2.08 20.82
C GLN A 45 -9.09 -2.71 20.59
N HIS A 46 -10.03 -2.52 21.52
CA HIS A 46 -11.37 -3.08 21.40
C HIS A 46 -12.07 -2.63 20.11
N MET A 47 -11.96 -1.35 19.78
CA MET A 47 -12.58 -0.77 18.59
C MET A 47 -11.89 -1.22 17.30
N SER A 48 -10.56 -1.36 17.31
CA SER A 48 -9.81 -1.93 16.19
C SER A 48 -10.23 -3.37 15.91
N GLU A 49 -10.40 -4.19 16.96
CA GLU A 49 -10.90 -5.55 16.85
C GLU A 49 -12.34 -5.59 16.30
N GLN A 50 -13.23 -4.70 16.74
CA GLN A 50 -14.59 -4.63 16.19
C GLN A 50 -14.61 -4.18 14.73
N ILE A 51 -13.78 -3.19 14.35
CA ILE A 51 -13.66 -2.73 12.96
C ILE A 51 -13.23 -3.90 12.07
N VAL A 52 -12.16 -4.62 12.43
CA VAL A 52 -11.67 -5.76 11.64
C VAL A 52 -12.69 -6.91 11.64
N ARG A 53 -13.37 -7.16 12.75
CA ARG A 53 -14.41 -8.21 12.83
C ARG A 53 -15.60 -7.92 11.90
N VAL A 54 -16.07 -6.67 11.87
CA VAL A 54 -17.28 -6.29 11.13
C VAL A 54 -16.96 -5.99 9.67
N LEU A 55 -15.86 -5.27 9.39
CA LEU A 55 -15.55 -4.81 8.03
C LEU A 55 -14.48 -5.67 7.34
N GLY A 56 -13.64 -6.39 8.07
CA GLY A 56 -12.43 -7.02 7.54
C GLY A 56 -11.28 -6.04 7.36
N PHE A 57 -10.21 -6.46 6.69
CA PHE A 57 -9.13 -5.58 6.21
C PHE A 57 -9.38 -5.08 4.78
N ASP A 58 -10.14 -5.82 3.99
CA ASP A 58 -10.38 -5.59 2.56
C ASP A 58 -11.14 -4.31 2.24
N TRP A 59 -11.96 -3.79 3.16
CA TRP A 59 -12.55 -2.46 2.99
C TRP A 59 -11.48 -1.36 2.90
N THR A 60 -10.33 -1.52 3.56
CA THR A 60 -9.21 -0.57 3.42
C THR A 60 -8.60 -0.65 2.02
N TYR A 61 -8.53 -1.84 1.41
CA TYR A 61 -8.00 -2.03 0.05
C TYR A 61 -8.87 -1.30 -0.99
N CYS A 62 -10.18 -1.28 -0.78
CA CYS A 62 -11.11 -0.51 -1.62
C CYS A 62 -10.80 1.01 -1.58
N LEU A 63 -10.33 1.51 -0.43
CA LEU A 63 -9.94 2.91 -0.24
C LEU A 63 -8.52 3.22 -0.72
N LEU A 64 -7.75 2.19 -1.09
CA LEU A 64 -6.40 2.26 -1.65
C LEU A 64 -6.37 1.86 -3.13
N SER A 65 -7.53 1.69 -3.76
CA SER A 65 -7.61 1.31 -5.17
C SER A 65 -7.10 2.44 -6.08
N PRO A 66 -6.53 2.11 -7.26
CA PRO A 66 -6.11 3.11 -8.24
C PRO A 66 -7.22 4.12 -8.56
N GLY A 67 -6.89 5.41 -8.68
CA GLY A 67 -7.85 6.48 -8.98
C GLY A 67 -8.62 7.02 -7.77
N VAL A 68 -8.45 6.45 -6.57
CA VAL A 68 -9.01 7.03 -5.34
C VAL A 68 -8.28 8.32 -4.96
N HIS A 69 -9.04 9.33 -4.51
CA HIS A 69 -8.52 10.63 -4.11
C HIS A 69 -7.44 10.53 -3.01
N SER A 70 -6.34 11.26 -3.14
CA SER A 70 -5.17 11.18 -2.24
C SER A 70 -5.51 11.36 -0.76
N GLY A 71 -6.43 12.27 -0.41
CA GLY A 71 -6.90 12.43 0.98
C GLY A 71 -7.62 11.20 1.55
N THR A 72 -8.30 10.42 0.69
CA THR A 72 -8.92 9.14 1.09
C THR A 72 -7.84 8.08 1.34
N VAL A 73 -6.88 7.97 0.42
CA VAL A 73 -5.73 7.04 0.53
C VAL A 73 -4.97 7.30 1.82
N PHE A 74 -4.66 8.57 2.11
CA PHE A 74 -4.00 9.00 3.34
C PHE A 74 -4.76 8.56 4.60
N LEU A 75 -6.08 8.78 4.65
CA LEU A 75 -6.90 8.39 5.80
C LEU A 75 -7.00 6.87 5.94
N ALA A 76 -7.10 6.14 4.82
CA ALA A 76 -7.13 4.69 4.81
C ALA A 76 -5.82 4.09 5.35
N LEU A 77 -4.67 4.60 4.92
CA LEU A 77 -3.37 4.22 5.47
C LEU A 77 -3.24 4.55 6.94
N ARG A 78 -3.72 5.72 7.38
CA ARG A 78 -3.70 6.10 8.79
C ARG A 78 -4.52 5.17 9.68
N ILE A 79 -5.69 4.75 9.19
CA ILE A 79 -6.52 3.75 9.87
C ILE A 79 -5.80 2.41 9.88
N LEU A 80 -5.31 1.94 8.72
CA LEU A 80 -4.60 0.67 8.59
C LEU A 80 -3.43 0.57 9.57
N LEU A 81 -2.58 1.60 9.65
CA LEU A 81 -1.48 1.68 10.62
C LEU A 81 -1.93 1.50 12.06
N THR A 82 -3.07 2.10 12.41
CA THR A 82 -3.61 1.97 13.76
C THR A 82 -4.12 0.56 14.03
N LEU A 83 -4.77 -0.08 13.04
CA LEU A 83 -5.22 -1.47 13.15
C LEU A 83 -4.04 -2.44 13.30
N VAL A 84 -3.03 -2.33 12.43
CA VAL A 84 -1.87 -3.25 12.43
C VAL A 84 -0.85 -2.94 13.52
N SER A 85 -1.01 -1.85 14.29
CA SER A 85 -0.22 -1.62 15.50
C SER A 85 -0.51 -2.64 16.61
N HIS A 86 -1.64 -3.34 16.53
CA HIS A 86 -1.98 -4.42 17.45
C HIS A 86 -1.42 -5.76 16.92
N PRO A 87 -0.52 -6.43 17.66
CA PRO A 87 0.16 -7.64 17.16
C PRO A 87 -0.78 -8.75 16.68
N GLN A 88 -1.92 -8.95 17.34
CA GLN A 88 -2.92 -9.95 16.93
C GLN A 88 -3.62 -9.60 15.62
N LEU A 89 -3.84 -8.30 15.36
CA LEU A 89 -4.43 -7.84 14.11
C LEU A 89 -3.40 -7.86 12.99
N LEU A 90 -2.14 -7.53 13.27
CA LEU A 90 -1.04 -7.69 12.32
C LEU A 90 -0.86 -9.15 11.88
N ALA A 91 -0.94 -10.11 12.81
CA ALA A 91 -0.87 -11.53 12.46
C ALA A 91 -2.00 -11.93 11.50
N LYS A 92 -3.25 -11.54 11.79
CA LYS A 92 -4.39 -11.78 10.90
C LYS A 92 -4.23 -11.09 9.54
N PHE A 93 -3.66 -9.89 9.53
CA PHE A 93 -3.37 -9.14 8.30
C PHE A 93 -2.35 -9.90 7.45
N ARG A 94 -1.28 -10.42 8.04
CA ARG A 94 -0.25 -11.22 7.35
C ARG A 94 -0.82 -12.50 6.75
N GLU A 95 -1.67 -13.19 7.50
CA GLU A 95 -2.28 -14.46 7.08
C GLU A 95 -3.45 -14.28 6.10
N GLY A 96 -3.99 -13.06 5.96
CA GLY A 96 -5.20 -12.82 5.18
C GLY A 96 -6.48 -13.39 5.81
N SER A 97 -6.46 -13.74 7.10
CA SER A 97 -7.51 -14.50 7.78
C SER A 97 -8.71 -13.67 8.27
N ALA A 98 -8.71 -12.36 8.02
CA ALA A 98 -9.77 -11.42 8.45
C ALA A 98 -10.22 -10.47 7.33
N SER A 99 -10.63 -11.04 6.20
CA SER A 99 -11.18 -10.32 5.05
C SER A 99 -12.63 -10.73 4.76
N GLY A 100 -13.39 -9.89 4.05
CA GLY A 100 -14.76 -10.16 3.64
C GLY A 100 -15.83 -9.86 4.68
N GLY A 101 -15.46 -9.28 5.83
CA GLY A 101 -16.37 -8.99 6.94
C GLY A 101 -17.57 -8.15 6.49
N TRP A 102 -17.33 -7.06 5.77
CA TRP A 102 -18.38 -6.14 5.29
C TRP A 102 -19.35 -6.76 4.27
N LEU A 103 -19.03 -7.94 3.70
CA LEU A 103 -19.86 -8.65 2.72
C LEU A 103 -20.55 -9.90 3.31
N THR A 104 -20.20 -10.32 4.53
CA THR A 104 -20.71 -11.56 5.13
C THR A 104 -22.24 -11.58 5.23
N ASP A 105 -22.86 -10.49 5.66
CA ASP A 105 -24.33 -10.39 5.73
C ASP A 105 -24.97 -10.14 4.37
N ALA A 106 -24.24 -9.54 3.41
CA ALA A 106 -24.75 -9.29 2.06
C ALA A 106 -24.99 -10.60 1.29
N ASP A 107 -24.12 -11.61 1.46
CA ASP A 107 -24.29 -12.94 0.85
C ASP A 107 -25.59 -13.63 1.32
N SER A 108 -25.97 -13.43 2.59
CA SER A 108 -27.24 -13.94 3.13
C SER A 108 -28.48 -13.27 2.52
N VAL A 109 -28.38 -11.99 2.16
CA VAL A 109 -29.46 -11.17 1.61
C VAL A 109 -29.61 -11.39 0.10
N VAL A 110 -28.49 -11.54 -0.63
CA VAL A 110 -28.45 -11.91 -2.05
C VAL A 110 -29.08 -13.29 -2.27
N ARG A 111 -28.83 -14.25 -1.37
CA ARG A 111 -29.51 -15.56 -1.38
C ARG A 111 -31.00 -15.46 -1.04
N ASN A 112 -31.42 -14.49 -0.23
CA ASN A 112 -32.81 -14.31 0.23
C ASN A 112 -33.70 -13.41 -0.65
N ARG A 113 -33.31 -13.09 -1.89
CA ARG A 113 -34.11 -12.31 -2.87
C ARG A 113 -34.47 -10.88 -2.43
N ALA A 114 -33.82 -10.31 -1.42
CA ALA A 114 -33.95 -8.88 -1.11
C ALA A 114 -32.80 -8.12 -1.78
N ALA A 115 -33.09 -7.38 -2.85
CA ALA A 115 -32.11 -6.91 -3.83
C ALA A 115 -31.30 -5.64 -3.43
N VAL A 116 -31.39 -5.18 -2.17
CA VAL A 116 -30.74 -3.93 -1.75
C VAL A 116 -30.14 -4.09 -0.35
N VAL A 117 -28.81 -3.99 -0.27
CA VAL A 117 -28.06 -3.90 1.00
C VAL A 117 -27.29 -2.58 0.97
N LEU A 118 -27.45 -1.76 2.01
CA LEU A 118 -26.75 -0.47 2.17
C LEU A 118 -26.89 0.50 0.97
N GLY A 119 -28.02 0.49 0.27
CA GLY A 119 -28.27 1.38 -0.87
C GLY A 119 -27.59 0.99 -2.18
N PHE A 120 -26.80 -0.08 -2.19
CA PHE A 120 -26.29 -0.69 -3.41
C PHE A 120 -27.32 -1.68 -3.97
N SER A 121 -27.78 -1.43 -5.19
CA SER A 121 -28.61 -2.40 -5.91
C SER A 121 -27.72 -3.50 -6.44
N VAL A 122 -27.87 -4.69 -5.87
CA VAL A 122 -27.03 -5.84 -6.21
C VAL A 122 -27.45 -6.50 -7.55
N SER A 123 -28.52 -5.99 -8.17
CA SER A 123 -29.11 -6.49 -9.41
C SER A 123 -28.77 -5.70 -10.68
N VAL A 124 -27.89 -4.68 -10.63
CA VAL A 124 -27.81 -3.69 -11.73
C VAL A 124 -26.80 -4.03 -12.83
N HIS A 125 -25.96 -5.06 -12.67
CA HIS A 125 -25.10 -5.52 -13.76
C HIS A 125 -25.74 -6.71 -14.48
N GLY A 126 -26.73 -6.44 -15.35
CA GLY A 126 -27.07 -7.14 -16.61
C GLY A 126 -27.04 -8.68 -16.74
N GLY A 127 -26.80 -9.44 -15.68
CA GLY A 127 -26.79 -10.89 -15.64
C GLY A 127 -28.08 -11.39 -15.00
N ALA A 128 -28.62 -12.48 -15.55
CA ALA A 128 -29.87 -13.08 -15.09
C ALA A 128 -29.94 -13.21 -13.57
N VAL A 129 -31.14 -13.01 -13.00
CA VAL A 129 -31.47 -13.26 -11.60
C VAL A 129 -30.91 -14.64 -11.19
N GLY A 130 -29.92 -14.65 -10.29
CA GLY A 130 -29.20 -15.87 -9.91
C GLY A 130 -27.78 -16.00 -10.47
N SER A 131 -27.26 -15.02 -11.21
CA SER A 131 -25.81 -14.92 -11.44
C SER A 131 -25.15 -14.78 -10.08
N LYS A 132 -24.42 -15.82 -9.66
CA LYS A 132 -23.52 -15.75 -8.51
C LYS A 132 -22.76 -14.42 -8.62
N ILE A 133 -22.89 -13.56 -7.62
CA ILE A 133 -21.84 -12.60 -7.39
C ILE A 133 -20.70 -13.51 -6.98
N ASP A 134 -19.83 -13.85 -7.93
CA ASP A 134 -18.62 -14.58 -7.64
C ASP A 134 -17.72 -13.59 -6.87
N ILE A 135 -18.04 -13.40 -5.59
CA ILE A 135 -17.11 -12.88 -4.61
C ILE A 135 -15.99 -13.91 -4.65
N ASN A 136 -14.91 -13.59 -5.38
CA ASN A 136 -13.83 -14.55 -5.60
C ASN A 136 -13.36 -15.03 -4.22
N PRO A 137 -13.58 -16.31 -3.86
CA PRO A 137 -13.22 -16.82 -2.55
C PRO A 137 -11.71 -16.77 -2.31
N GLU A 138 -10.89 -16.64 -3.36
CA GLU A 138 -9.44 -16.41 -3.24
C GLU A 138 -9.11 -14.99 -2.77
N LEU A 139 -9.96 -13.99 -3.05
CA LEU A 139 -9.81 -12.63 -2.51
C LEU A 139 -10.14 -12.57 -1.02
N GLN A 140 -10.88 -13.55 -0.48
CA GLN A 140 -11.17 -13.63 0.96
C GLN A 140 -9.97 -14.09 1.80
N ASN A 141 -8.93 -14.66 1.19
CA ASN A 141 -7.74 -15.17 1.87
C ASN A 141 -6.42 -14.57 1.35
N CYS A 142 -6.48 -13.43 0.66
CA CYS A 142 -5.26 -12.76 0.20
C CYS A 142 -4.49 -12.17 1.39
N ALA A 143 -3.22 -12.54 1.53
CA ALA A 143 -2.32 -11.98 2.53
C ALA A 143 -2.22 -10.46 2.37
N GLY A 144 -2.31 -9.72 3.48
CA GLY A 144 -2.45 -8.27 3.43
C GLY A 144 -1.27 -7.55 2.78
N PHE A 145 -0.04 -8.05 2.96
CA PHE A 145 1.14 -7.49 2.31
C PHE A 145 1.20 -7.78 0.81
N ALA A 146 0.66 -8.93 0.37
CA ALA A 146 0.51 -9.24 -1.05
C ALA A 146 -0.54 -8.32 -1.70
N ALA A 147 -1.65 -8.04 -1.00
CA ALA A 147 -2.62 -7.04 -1.48
C ALA A 147 -1.99 -5.63 -1.55
N LEU A 148 -1.20 -5.24 -0.55
CA LEU A 148 -0.52 -3.95 -0.53
C LEU A 148 0.55 -3.81 -1.62
N GLU A 149 1.15 -4.92 -2.10
CA GLU A 149 2.13 -4.88 -3.18
C GLU A 149 1.61 -4.09 -4.39
N HIS A 150 0.44 -4.47 -4.89
CA HIS A 150 -0.19 -3.81 -6.03
C HIS A 150 -0.75 -2.43 -5.69
N LEU A 151 -1.39 -2.29 -4.52
CA LEU A 151 -2.05 -1.04 -4.12
C LEU A 151 -1.04 0.09 -3.87
N MET A 152 0.09 -0.24 -3.23
CA MET A 152 1.13 0.75 -2.95
C MET A 152 1.87 1.16 -4.22
N ALA A 153 2.11 0.24 -5.15
CA ALA A 153 2.66 0.57 -6.46
C ALA A 153 1.83 1.65 -7.19
N ALA A 154 0.49 1.56 -7.16
CA ALA A 154 -0.41 2.58 -7.72
C ALA A 154 -0.37 3.95 -6.99
N HIS A 155 0.33 4.03 -5.87
CA HIS A 155 0.48 5.20 -5.02
C HIS A 155 1.95 5.59 -4.80
N ALA A 156 2.86 5.11 -5.66
CA ALA A 156 4.30 5.40 -5.58
C ALA A 156 4.65 6.89 -5.74
N ASP A 157 3.71 7.71 -6.23
CA ASP A 157 3.81 9.17 -6.32
C ASP A 157 3.55 9.89 -4.98
N LYS A 158 3.11 9.17 -3.94
CA LYS A 158 2.64 9.74 -2.67
C LYS A 158 3.61 9.46 -1.53
N PRO A 159 4.24 10.49 -0.91
CA PRO A 159 5.13 10.36 0.24
C PRO A 159 4.59 9.53 1.41
N HIS A 160 3.31 9.73 1.72
CA HIS A 160 2.66 9.11 2.87
C HIS A 160 2.47 7.59 2.71
N ALA A 161 2.49 7.06 1.49
CA ALA A 161 2.50 5.62 1.25
C ALA A 161 3.80 4.98 1.73
N TYR A 162 4.96 5.57 1.39
CA TYR A 162 6.27 5.13 1.86
C TYR A 162 6.40 5.22 3.38
N LEU A 163 5.99 6.35 3.97
CA LEU A 163 6.03 6.54 5.42
C LEU A 163 5.17 5.50 6.15
N ALA A 164 3.99 5.16 5.60
CA ALA A 164 3.15 4.12 6.18
C ALA A 164 3.82 2.74 6.09
N MET A 165 4.39 2.35 4.95
CA MET A 165 5.05 1.05 4.84
C MET A 165 6.30 0.95 5.72
N LEU A 166 7.08 2.03 5.83
CA LEU A 166 8.23 2.09 6.74
C LEU A 166 7.82 2.06 8.21
N ALA A 167 6.69 2.67 8.58
CA ALA A 167 6.13 2.57 9.92
C ALA A 167 5.81 1.11 10.29
N ILE A 168 5.18 0.38 9.38
CA ILE A 168 4.89 -1.04 9.56
C ILE A 168 6.18 -1.84 9.65
N LEU A 169 7.16 -1.57 8.76
CA LEU A 169 8.46 -2.24 8.75
C LEU A 169 9.17 -2.15 10.09
N VAL A 170 9.23 -0.97 10.70
CA VAL A 170 9.96 -0.74 11.97
C VAL A 170 9.12 -1.16 13.19
N GLY A 171 7.85 -1.52 13.01
CA GLY A 171 6.95 -1.90 14.10
C GLY A 171 6.61 -0.74 15.04
N GLN A 172 6.86 0.51 14.62
CA GLN A 172 6.59 1.69 15.43
C GLN A 172 5.23 2.27 15.04
N PRO A 173 4.30 2.44 16.00
CA PRO A 173 3.04 3.10 15.73
C PRO A 173 3.31 4.56 15.40
N VAL A 174 3.24 4.93 14.12
CA VAL A 174 3.19 6.33 13.71
C VAL A 174 1.81 6.85 14.10
N LYS A 175 1.69 7.29 15.37
CA LYS A 175 0.43 7.77 15.97
C LYS A 175 -0.22 8.88 15.13
N ASP A 176 0.61 9.61 14.36
CA ASP A 176 0.20 10.65 13.45
C ASP A 176 0.93 10.51 12.11
N LEU A 177 0.42 9.68 11.19
CA LEU A 177 0.86 9.74 9.80
C LEU A 177 0.63 11.19 9.33
N ARG A 178 1.69 11.88 8.91
CA ARG A 178 1.60 13.27 8.48
C ARG A 178 1.48 13.36 6.97
N PHE A 179 0.72 14.35 6.52
CA PHE A 179 0.70 14.70 5.11
C PHE A 179 2.02 15.42 4.80
N CYS A 180 2.87 14.77 4.01
CA CYS A 180 4.13 15.33 3.55
C CYS A 180 4.07 15.55 2.04
N GLU A 181 4.60 16.68 1.57
CA GLU A 181 4.70 16.99 0.14
C GLU A 181 5.85 16.24 -0.52
N ASN A 182 6.90 15.93 0.24
CA ASN A 182 8.10 15.24 -0.21
C ASN A 182 8.44 14.06 0.71
N PHE A 183 9.23 13.13 0.18
CA PHE A 183 9.76 11.99 0.91
C PHE A 183 11.28 11.91 0.69
N ASN A 184 12.02 11.87 1.79
CA ASN A 184 13.47 11.73 1.82
C ASN A 184 13.90 11.10 3.16
N VAL A 185 15.19 10.82 3.29
CA VAL A 185 15.77 10.17 4.47
C VAL A 185 15.50 10.95 5.78
N ASP A 186 15.54 12.29 5.76
CA ASP A 186 15.24 13.11 6.93
C ASP A 186 13.78 12.98 7.41
N GLN A 187 12.84 12.88 6.46
CA GLN A 187 11.43 12.62 6.76
C GLN A 187 11.27 11.23 7.40
N ILE A 188 12.03 10.24 6.97
CA ILE A 188 11.98 8.91 7.57
C ILE A 188 12.47 8.96 9.03
N TRP A 189 13.61 9.60 9.27
CA TRP A 189 14.16 9.76 10.63
C TRP A 189 13.21 10.50 11.56
N THR A 190 12.59 11.56 11.05
CA THR A 190 11.67 12.40 11.83
C THR A 190 10.35 11.68 12.11
N HIS A 191 9.75 11.04 11.10
CA HIS A 191 8.37 10.55 11.19
C HIS A 191 8.23 9.07 11.51
N VAL A 192 9.22 8.23 11.17
CA VAL A 192 9.18 6.77 11.42
C VAL A 192 9.90 6.42 12.71
N PHE A 193 11.13 6.92 12.89
CA PHE A 193 11.93 6.63 14.08
C PHE A 193 11.63 7.59 15.25
N GLY A 194 10.87 8.66 15.00
CA GLY A 194 10.43 9.60 16.03
C GLY A 194 11.60 10.26 16.75
N LEU A 195 12.75 10.42 16.08
CA LEU A 195 13.95 10.93 16.72
C LEU A 195 13.70 12.35 17.25
N ALA A 196 13.61 12.46 18.57
CA ALA A 196 14.00 13.71 19.21
C ALA A 196 15.51 13.90 18.97
N LEU A 197 15.96 15.16 18.91
CA LEU A 197 17.33 15.60 18.57
C LEU A 197 18.47 14.92 19.38
N ASN A 198 18.14 14.11 20.38
CA ASN A 198 19.01 13.48 21.37
C ASN A 198 18.84 11.95 21.51
N SER A 199 17.99 11.30 20.70
CA SER A 199 17.81 9.83 20.71
C SER A 199 18.70 9.13 19.67
N SER A 200 19.23 7.95 20.00
CA SER A 200 20.08 7.22 19.06
C SER A 200 19.24 6.33 18.12
N VAL A 201 19.39 6.52 16.81
CA VAL A 201 18.77 5.67 15.78
C VAL A 201 19.20 4.21 15.95
N TYR A 202 20.45 4.02 16.33
CA TYR A 202 21.06 2.70 16.49
C TYR A 202 20.36 1.87 17.57
N GLU A 203 20.03 2.46 18.73
CA GLU A 203 19.26 1.75 19.77
C GLU A 203 17.83 1.45 19.33
N ALA A 204 17.19 2.37 18.61
CA ALA A 204 15.84 2.17 18.07
C ALA A 204 15.81 0.98 17.09
N ILE A 205 16.80 0.86 16.20
CA ILE A 205 16.92 -0.30 15.29
C ILE A 205 17.16 -1.59 16.06
N ARG A 206 18.07 -1.57 17.04
CA ARG A 206 18.48 -2.79 17.75
C ARG A 206 17.37 -3.37 18.63
N SER A 207 16.46 -2.51 19.09
CA SER A 207 15.31 -2.89 19.92
C SER A 207 14.01 -3.10 19.14
N ALA A 208 13.97 -2.73 17.86
CA ALA A 208 12.77 -2.87 17.04
C ALA A 208 12.51 -4.31 16.61
N GLU A 209 11.25 -4.74 16.75
CA GLU A 209 10.73 -5.94 16.10
C GLU A 209 10.25 -5.56 14.70
N PHE A 210 11.05 -5.93 13.69
CA PHE A 210 10.76 -5.55 12.32
C PHE A 210 9.69 -6.46 11.68
N CYS A 211 8.76 -5.85 10.96
CA CYS A 211 7.83 -6.55 10.07
C CYS A 211 8.37 -6.54 8.63
N TYR A 212 9.25 -7.49 8.32
CA TYR A 212 9.96 -7.56 7.04
C TYR A 212 9.02 -7.74 5.83
N ASP A 213 7.81 -8.25 6.01
CA ASP A 213 6.81 -8.36 4.93
C ASP A 213 6.44 -6.98 4.34
N ALA A 214 6.64 -5.89 5.09
CA ALA A 214 6.45 -4.53 4.59
C ALA A 214 7.46 -4.12 3.51
N LEU A 215 8.55 -4.88 3.32
CA LEU A 215 9.48 -4.69 2.21
C LEU A 215 8.82 -5.00 0.86
N ILE A 216 7.85 -5.92 0.81
CA ILE A 216 7.13 -6.31 -0.42
C ILE A 216 6.49 -5.07 -1.08
N PRO A 217 5.57 -4.34 -0.42
CA PRO A 217 5.00 -3.12 -1.00
C PRO A 217 6.00 -1.97 -1.18
N LEU A 218 7.06 -1.88 -0.36
CA LEU A 218 8.11 -0.87 -0.56
C LEU A 218 8.86 -1.09 -1.88
N LEU A 219 9.24 -2.33 -2.17
CA LEU A 219 9.95 -2.68 -3.40
C LEU A 219 9.05 -2.58 -4.63
N ALA A 220 7.74 -2.86 -4.48
CA ALA A 220 6.77 -2.63 -5.54
C ALA A 220 6.62 -1.14 -5.89
N MET A 221 6.66 -0.24 -4.89
CA MET A 221 6.72 1.21 -5.14
C MET A 221 8.01 1.62 -5.85
N VAL A 222 9.17 1.10 -5.42
CA VAL A 222 10.47 1.33 -6.09
C VAL A 222 10.40 0.92 -7.56
N ARG A 223 9.86 -0.27 -7.83
CA ARG A 223 9.62 -0.78 -9.18
C ARG A 223 8.71 0.15 -9.98
N SER A 224 7.61 0.62 -9.39
CA SER A 224 6.71 1.57 -10.06
C SER A 224 7.38 2.90 -10.38
N CYS A 225 8.35 3.35 -9.58
CA CYS A 225 9.15 4.55 -9.89
C CYS A 225 10.07 4.32 -11.09
N ILE A 226 10.78 3.18 -11.12
CA ILE A 226 11.67 2.78 -12.24
C ILE A 226 10.89 2.73 -13.55
N TYR A 227 9.66 2.19 -13.52
CA TYR A 227 8.82 1.99 -14.70
C TYR A 227 7.71 3.05 -14.85
N SER A 228 7.83 4.22 -14.21
CA SER A 228 6.82 5.29 -14.26
C SER A 228 6.64 5.94 -15.63
N GLY A 229 7.51 5.64 -16.60
CA GLY A 229 7.50 6.23 -17.94
C GLY A 229 7.94 7.69 -17.99
N ASN A 230 8.54 8.19 -16.90
CA ASN A 230 9.01 9.56 -16.80
C ASN A 230 10.52 9.64 -17.09
N GLU A 231 10.88 10.20 -18.26
CA GLU A 231 12.28 10.33 -18.71
C GLU A 231 13.07 11.41 -17.95
N THR A 232 12.43 12.13 -17.04
CA THR A 232 13.09 13.20 -16.29
C THR A 232 14.13 12.63 -15.31
N LEU A 233 15.33 13.20 -15.28
CA LEU A 233 16.41 12.80 -14.37
C LEU A 233 16.30 13.41 -12.96
N GLN A 234 15.17 14.05 -12.64
CA GLN A 234 14.88 14.59 -11.32
C GLN A 234 13.38 14.47 -11.02
N GLY A 235 13.03 14.28 -9.74
CA GLY A 235 11.65 14.19 -9.28
C GLY A 235 11.43 13.04 -8.30
N TRP A 236 10.18 12.89 -7.89
CA TRP A 236 9.76 11.89 -6.90
C TRP A 236 10.13 10.45 -7.30
N HIS A 237 10.12 10.14 -8.60
CA HIS A 237 10.49 8.82 -9.15
C HIS A 237 11.99 8.50 -9.05
N ILE A 238 12.80 9.45 -8.58
CA ILE A 238 14.22 9.27 -8.27
C ILE A 238 14.46 9.44 -6.78
N ASP A 239 13.95 10.51 -6.19
CA ASP A 239 14.20 10.85 -4.80
C ASP A 239 13.60 9.79 -3.86
N TYR A 240 12.39 9.32 -4.15
CA TYR A 240 11.68 8.41 -3.26
C TYR A 240 12.28 7.00 -3.27
N PRO A 241 12.50 6.33 -4.42
CA PRO A 241 13.15 5.03 -4.41
C PRO A 241 14.59 5.10 -3.88
N SER A 242 15.31 6.20 -4.12
CA SER A 242 16.63 6.43 -3.53
C SER A 242 16.56 6.45 -2.00
N ALA A 243 15.60 7.15 -1.40
CA ALA A 243 15.42 7.18 0.05
C ALA A 243 15.05 5.81 0.63
N VAL A 244 14.24 5.00 -0.08
CA VAL A 244 13.94 3.61 0.31
C VAL A 244 15.20 2.74 0.31
N VAL A 245 15.97 2.77 -0.78
CA VAL A 245 17.19 1.95 -0.90
C VAL A 245 18.26 2.40 0.11
N GLN A 246 18.37 3.69 0.39
CA GLN A 246 19.25 4.21 1.45
C GLN A 246 18.83 3.67 2.82
N MET A 247 17.53 3.63 3.12
CA MET A 247 17.04 3.03 4.36
C MET A 247 17.35 1.52 4.43
N ILE A 248 17.08 0.77 3.36
CA ILE A 248 17.41 -0.67 3.28
C ILE A 248 18.90 -0.89 3.52
N THR A 249 19.75 -0.09 2.87
CA THR A 249 21.22 -0.14 3.03
C THR A 249 21.63 0.14 4.47
N PHE A 250 20.99 1.12 5.11
CA PHE A 250 21.24 1.46 6.50
C PHE A 250 20.81 0.36 7.46
N LEU A 251 19.63 -0.25 7.28
CA LEU A 251 19.17 -1.39 8.07
C LEU A 251 20.12 -2.58 7.91
N TYR A 252 20.56 -2.86 6.69
CA TYR A 252 21.54 -3.90 6.40
C TYR A 252 22.87 -3.71 7.15
N GLN A 253 23.35 -2.47 7.26
CA GLN A 253 24.60 -2.18 7.97
C GLN A 253 24.48 -2.22 9.50
N ASN A 254 23.29 -1.91 10.03
CA ASN A 254 23.13 -1.62 11.46
C ASN A 254 22.28 -2.64 12.23
N SER A 255 21.55 -3.52 11.53
CA SER A 255 20.70 -4.55 12.13
C SER A 255 21.19 -5.96 11.76
N PRO A 256 21.73 -6.73 12.72
CA PRO A 256 22.10 -8.13 12.49
C PRO A 256 20.92 -8.99 12.00
N ASN A 257 19.71 -8.71 12.50
CA ASN A 257 18.50 -9.42 12.08
C ASN A 257 18.15 -9.10 10.61
N PHE A 258 18.25 -7.82 10.22
CA PHE A 258 18.05 -7.44 8.82
C PHE A 258 19.14 -8.04 7.94
N PHE A 259 20.40 -8.05 8.39
CA PHE A 259 21.50 -8.67 7.65
C PHE A 259 21.21 -10.13 7.34
N ALA A 260 20.72 -10.92 8.31
CA ALA A 260 20.36 -12.33 8.07
C ALA A 260 19.24 -12.47 7.02
N ILE A 261 18.21 -11.62 7.09
CA ILE A 261 17.08 -11.65 6.15
C ILE A 261 17.47 -11.15 4.77
N ALA A 262 18.38 -10.18 4.67
CA ALA A 262 18.86 -9.67 3.40
C ALA A 262 19.55 -10.75 2.55
N HIS A 263 20.08 -11.80 3.19
CA HIS A 263 20.69 -12.96 2.53
C HIS A 263 19.71 -14.12 2.27
N SER A 264 18.43 -13.95 2.59
CA SER A 264 17.40 -14.93 2.23
C SER A 264 17.11 -14.90 0.73
N GLU A 265 16.74 -16.05 0.17
CA GLU A 265 16.35 -16.17 -1.23
C GLU A 265 15.17 -15.25 -1.55
N GLU A 266 14.19 -15.19 -0.65
CA GLU A 266 12.99 -14.40 -0.79
C GLU A 266 13.29 -12.90 -0.91
N PHE A 267 14.22 -12.39 -0.09
CA PHE A 267 14.61 -10.99 -0.15
C PHE A 267 15.40 -10.66 -1.42
N VAL A 268 16.35 -11.52 -1.81
CA VAL A 268 17.13 -11.33 -3.04
C VAL A 268 16.22 -11.32 -4.27
N LEU A 269 15.26 -12.26 -4.32
CA LEU A 269 14.26 -12.31 -5.38
C LEU A 269 13.36 -11.07 -5.39
N ALA A 270 12.93 -10.58 -4.23
CA ALA A 270 12.12 -9.36 -4.15
C ALA A 270 12.89 -8.11 -4.63
N MET A 271 14.16 -7.97 -4.22
CA MET A 271 15.04 -6.88 -4.66
C MET A 271 15.25 -6.95 -6.18
N PHE A 272 15.56 -8.13 -6.72
CA PHE A 272 15.76 -8.31 -8.15
C PHE A 272 14.48 -8.05 -8.94
N SER A 273 13.34 -8.51 -8.44
CA SER A 273 12.03 -8.29 -9.07
C SER A 273 11.70 -6.81 -9.24
N SER A 274 12.20 -5.94 -8.35
CA SER A 274 12.02 -4.49 -8.50
C SER A 274 12.69 -3.90 -9.75
N LEU A 275 13.68 -4.60 -10.33
CA LEU A 275 14.35 -4.22 -11.57
C LEU A 275 13.66 -4.75 -12.82
N ILE A 276 12.63 -5.58 -12.69
CA ILE A 276 11.91 -6.18 -13.82
C ILE A 276 10.60 -5.43 -14.03
N GLN A 277 10.24 -5.20 -15.30
CA GLN A 277 8.97 -4.58 -15.63
C GLN A 277 7.82 -5.50 -15.24
N ASP A 278 6.82 -4.98 -14.53
CA ASP A 278 5.61 -5.73 -14.18
C ASP A 278 4.96 -6.28 -15.44
N THR A 279 5.09 -7.59 -15.63
CA THR A 279 4.27 -8.33 -16.59
C THR A 279 3.11 -8.89 -15.79
N ASN A 280 2.17 -8.03 -15.38
CA ASN A 280 1.02 -8.49 -14.59
C ASN A 280 0.23 -9.54 -15.39
N ALA A 281 -0.33 -10.53 -14.69
CA ALA A 281 -1.11 -11.67 -15.19
C ALA A 281 -2.36 -11.33 -16.05
N MET A 282 -2.61 -10.05 -16.30
CA MET A 282 -3.68 -9.53 -17.16
C MET A 282 -3.18 -9.07 -18.55
N GLY A 283 -1.88 -9.09 -18.84
CA GLY A 283 -1.36 -8.82 -20.19
C GLY A 283 -1.67 -7.41 -20.76
N VAL A 284 -2.19 -6.49 -19.94
CA VAL A 284 -2.44 -5.11 -20.36
C VAL A 284 -1.12 -4.34 -20.20
N LYS A 285 -0.40 -4.21 -21.31
CA LYS A 285 0.58 -3.14 -21.47
C LYS A 285 -0.11 -1.82 -21.12
N SER A 286 0.49 -0.99 -20.27
CA SER A 286 -0.03 0.36 -20.02
C SER A 286 -0.23 1.06 -21.38
N GLU A 287 -1.49 1.34 -21.74
CA GLU A 287 -1.89 1.94 -23.03
C GLU A 287 -1.32 3.35 -23.25
N THR A 288 -0.56 3.89 -22.30
CA THR A 288 0.15 5.17 -22.43
C THR A 288 1.52 5.08 -23.10
N ALA A 289 2.02 3.88 -23.43
CA ALA A 289 3.33 3.70 -24.08
C ALA A 289 3.28 3.28 -25.56
N ASP A 290 2.11 3.05 -26.16
CA ASP A 290 2.01 2.51 -27.54
C ASP A 290 1.87 3.59 -28.63
N LYS A 291 2.44 4.76 -28.34
CA LYS A 291 2.78 5.76 -29.38
C LYS A 291 4.26 6.03 -29.30
N ASN A 292 5.10 5.07 -29.69
CA ASN A 292 6.29 5.34 -30.49
C ASN A 292 7.04 4.05 -30.91
N VAL A 293 7.11 3.91 -32.24
CA VAL A 293 8.31 3.53 -33.00
C VAL A 293 8.71 2.03 -33.00
N VAL A 294 8.51 1.46 -34.20
CA VAL A 294 9.27 0.36 -34.78
C VAL A 294 10.77 0.57 -34.53
N GLY A 295 11.42 -0.33 -33.78
CA GLY A 295 12.84 -0.63 -34.03
C GLY A 295 13.89 -0.37 -32.94
N THR A 296 13.57 -0.17 -31.66
CA THR A 296 14.60 -0.28 -30.61
C THR A 296 14.72 -1.73 -30.12
N PRO A 297 15.90 -2.37 -30.21
CA PRO A 297 16.10 -3.72 -29.68
C PRO A 297 15.83 -3.73 -28.16
N GLU A 298 15.15 -4.78 -27.70
CA GLU A 298 14.73 -4.97 -26.29
C GLU A 298 15.89 -4.79 -25.28
N LEU A 299 17.12 -5.08 -25.73
CA LEU A 299 18.35 -4.89 -24.98
C LEU A 299 18.70 -3.41 -24.72
N GLU A 300 18.47 -2.51 -25.67
CA GLU A 300 18.76 -1.07 -25.51
C GLU A 300 17.81 -0.45 -24.47
N LYS A 301 16.52 -0.79 -24.52
CA LYS A 301 15.54 -0.37 -23.52
C LYS A 301 15.89 -0.87 -22.12
N MET A 302 16.34 -2.11 -22.00
CA MET A 302 16.79 -2.66 -20.73
C MET A 302 18.03 -1.92 -20.21
N GLN A 303 18.97 -1.58 -21.09
CA GLN A 303 20.17 -0.83 -20.71
C GLN A 303 19.86 0.61 -20.28
N GLU A 304 18.89 1.26 -20.91
CA GLU A 304 18.38 2.58 -20.49
C GLU A 304 17.74 2.53 -19.11
N VAL A 305 16.90 1.52 -18.85
CA VAL A 305 16.27 1.33 -17.53
C VAL A 305 17.32 1.10 -16.44
N LEU A 306 18.32 0.23 -16.69
CA LEU A 306 19.40 -0.03 -15.74
C LEU A 306 20.34 1.18 -15.54
N ALA A 307 20.34 2.14 -16.46
CA ALA A 307 21.09 3.39 -16.33
C ALA A 307 20.36 4.43 -15.46
N LEU A 308 19.07 4.25 -15.17
CA LEU A 308 18.32 5.15 -14.29
C LEU A 308 18.93 5.19 -12.89
N PRO A 309 18.98 6.37 -12.23
CA PRO A 309 19.52 6.47 -10.86
C PRO A 309 18.84 5.53 -9.86
N SER A 310 17.52 5.37 -9.97
CA SER A 310 16.72 4.49 -9.11
C SER A 310 17.09 3.01 -9.29
N ALA A 311 17.28 2.56 -10.53
CA ALA A 311 17.71 1.19 -10.82
C ALA A 311 19.16 0.95 -10.40
N ARG A 312 20.05 1.92 -10.64
CA ARG A 312 21.44 1.85 -10.19
C ARG A 312 21.55 1.75 -8.67
N ALA A 313 20.75 2.49 -7.91
CA ALA A 313 20.75 2.38 -6.44
C ALA A 313 20.43 0.94 -5.97
N VAL A 314 19.42 0.30 -6.58
CA VAL A 314 19.08 -1.10 -6.31
C VAL A 314 20.23 -2.04 -6.69
N LEU A 315 20.80 -1.90 -7.88
CA LEU A 315 21.94 -2.69 -8.35
C LEU A 315 23.17 -2.54 -7.44
N ASP A 316 23.47 -1.33 -6.98
CA ASP A 316 24.60 -1.06 -6.10
C ASP A 316 24.43 -1.74 -4.74
N PHE A 317 23.20 -1.75 -4.20
CA PHE A 317 22.89 -2.49 -2.99
C PHE A 317 23.00 -4.01 -3.22
N MET A 318 22.45 -4.56 -4.31
CA MET A 318 22.60 -5.97 -4.65
C MET A 318 24.07 -6.38 -4.83
N LYS A 319 24.87 -5.55 -5.50
CA LYS A 319 26.31 -5.77 -5.65
C LYS A 319 26.99 -5.85 -4.28
N LYS A 320 26.65 -4.96 -3.36
CA LYS A 320 27.18 -4.97 -1.99
C LYS A 320 26.81 -6.27 -1.26
N LEU A 321 25.54 -6.67 -1.34
CA LEU A 321 25.04 -7.92 -0.75
C LEU A 321 25.86 -9.13 -1.24
N PHE A 322 26.01 -9.28 -2.56
CA PHE A 322 26.81 -10.38 -3.13
C PHE A 322 28.29 -10.31 -2.76
N CYS A 323 28.89 -9.12 -2.69
CA CYS A 323 30.28 -8.97 -2.27
C CYS A 323 30.50 -9.43 -0.83
N ASP A 324 29.58 -9.11 0.08
CA ASP A 324 29.66 -9.51 1.48
C ASP A 324 29.46 -11.03 1.63
N ASP A 325 28.58 -11.65 0.83
CA ASP A 325 28.41 -13.11 0.77
C ASP A 325 29.71 -13.86 0.45
N PHE A 326 30.45 -13.38 -0.56
CA PHE A 326 31.75 -13.99 -0.91
C PHE A 326 32.76 -13.90 0.24
N GLN A 327 32.71 -12.82 1.03
CA GLN A 327 33.59 -12.66 2.19
C GLN A 327 33.18 -13.59 3.34
N VAL A 328 31.89 -13.73 3.63
CA VAL A 328 31.38 -14.64 4.66
C VAL A 328 31.66 -16.11 4.30
N ALA A 329 31.47 -16.50 3.03
CA ALA A 329 31.78 -17.85 2.54
C ALA A 329 33.29 -18.16 2.58
N SER A 330 34.16 -17.14 2.48
CA SER A 330 35.60 -17.31 2.61
C SER A 330 36.07 -17.43 4.07
N GLY A 331 35.40 -16.76 5.01
CA GLY A 331 35.71 -16.81 6.45
C GLY A 331 35.25 -18.07 7.17
N SER A 332 34.32 -18.83 6.57
CA SER A 332 33.83 -20.13 7.09
C SER A 332 34.63 -21.34 6.59
N ARG A 333 35.68 -21.12 5.79
CA ARG A 333 36.62 -22.15 5.31
C ARG A 333 37.96 -22.19 6.07
N VAL A 334 37.99 -21.67 7.30
CA VAL A 334 39.16 -21.74 8.20
C VAL A 334 38.79 -22.47 9.48
#